data_AF-A0AA39MRQ5-F1
#
_entry.id   AF-A0AA39MRQ5-F1
#
_cell.length_a   1.000
_cell.length_b   1.000
_cell.length_c   1.000
_cell.angle_alpha   90.00
_cell.angle_beta   90.00
_cell.angle_gamma   90.00
#
_symmetry.space_group_name_H-M   'P 1'
#
loop_
_entity.id
_entity.type
_entity.pdbx_description
1 polymer ?
#
loop_
_entity_poly.entity_id
_entity_poly.type
_entity_poly.pdbx_seq_one_letter_code
_entity_poly.pdbx_strand_id
1 'polypeptide(L)'
;MSNVTQESTVPQTTRIPRHRLQGGFLISPETALEWASRLENRPVTKFLAAWQTIDVRVSRMGARFSMVGEVLHGQFMVVTQQKTFRRGYLGMDPSEMPQFKEGATEAIARKLLEEEGIHDPVFATTLD
;
A
#
# COMPACT_ATOMS: atom_id res chain seq x y z
N MET A 1 -21.14 36.09 -39.24
CA MET A 1 -20.27 36.49 -38.12
C MET A 1 -20.45 35.45 -37.03
N SER A 2 -19.36 34.80 -36.65
CA SER A 2 -19.31 33.47 -36.04
C SER A 2 -19.73 33.44 -34.57
N ASN A 3 -20.47 32.39 -34.20
CA ASN A 3 -20.74 32.02 -32.81
C ASN A 3 -19.43 31.68 -32.10
N VAL A 4 -19.16 32.36 -30.99
CA VAL A 4 -18.08 32.00 -30.06
C VAL A 4 -18.63 30.91 -29.13
N THR A 5 -18.29 29.66 -29.40
CA THR A 5 -18.43 28.58 -28.42
C THR A 5 -17.42 28.84 -27.31
N GLN A 6 -17.89 29.26 -26.14
CA GLN A 6 -17.09 29.25 -24.92
C GLN A 6 -16.73 27.79 -24.61
N GLU A 7 -15.46 27.43 -24.85
CA GLU A 7 -14.87 26.25 -24.25
C GLU A 7 -14.98 26.37 -22.74
N SER A 8 -15.76 25.47 -22.15
CA SER A 8 -15.83 25.27 -20.71
C SER A 8 -14.44 24.83 -20.24
N THR A 9 -13.68 25.75 -19.66
CA THR A 9 -12.46 25.43 -18.92
C THR A 9 -12.85 24.69 -17.65
N VAL A 10 -12.95 23.36 -17.75
CA VAL A 10 -13.00 22.48 -16.59
C VAL A 10 -11.79 22.83 -15.71
N PRO A 11 -11.96 23.14 -14.42
CA PRO A 11 -10.81 23.45 -13.56
C PRO A 11 -9.88 22.24 -13.59
N GLN A 12 -8.58 22.46 -13.86
CA GLN A 12 -7.57 21.45 -13.59
C GLN A 12 -7.67 21.12 -12.11
N THR A 13 -8.27 19.98 -11.78
CA THR A 13 -8.29 19.44 -10.43
C THR A 13 -6.85 19.38 -9.95
N THR A 14 -6.55 20.11 -8.87
CA THR A 14 -5.21 20.09 -8.26
C THR A 14 -4.90 18.65 -7.85
N ARG A 15 -4.11 17.97 -8.68
CA ARG A 15 -3.69 16.58 -8.42
C ARG A 15 -2.82 16.58 -7.17
N ILE A 16 -3.19 15.79 -6.16
CA ILE A 16 -2.39 15.63 -4.94
C ILE A 16 -1.19 14.73 -5.29
N PRO A 17 0.05 15.24 -5.25
CA PRO A 17 1.20 14.46 -5.71
C PRO A 17 1.49 13.26 -4.80
N ARG A 18 1.89 12.15 -5.42
CA ARG A 18 2.32 10.90 -4.75
C ARG A 18 3.60 10.43 -5.43
N HIS A 19 4.74 10.75 -4.84
CA HIS A 19 6.04 10.62 -5.54
C HIS A 19 6.73 9.28 -5.33
N ARG A 20 6.10 8.33 -4.64
CA ARG A 20 6.71 7.04 -4.30
C ARG A 20 5.81 5.92 -4.79
N LEU A 21 6.41 4.94 -5.47
CA LEU A 21 5.81 3.64 -5.69
C LEU A 21 6.27 2.69 -4.60
N GLN A 22 5.33 1.93 -4.07
CA GLN A 22 5.56 0.84 -3.13
C GLN A 22 5.10 -0.46 -3.78
N GLY A 23 5.90 -1.50 -3.69
CA GLY A 23 5.57 -2.86 -4.11
C GLY A 23 5.57 -3.77 -2.88
N GLY A 24 4.55 -4.60 -2.75
CA GLY A 24 4.41 -5.44 -1.57
C GLY A 24 3.12 -6.22 -1.51
N PHE A 25 2.91 -6.88 -0.38
CA PHE A 25 1.77 -7.74 -0.13
C PHE A 25 0.66 -6.98 0.59
N LEU A 26 -0.53 -6.96 0.00
CA LEU A 26 -1.71 -6.33 0.60
C LEU A 26 -2.21 -7.12 1.79
N ILE A 27 -2.48 -6.41 2.88
CA ILE A 27 -3.02 -6.93 4.13
C ILE A 27 -4.31 -6.17 4.44
N SER A 28 -5.42 -6.90 4.61
CA SER A 28 -6.69 -6.26 4.98
C SER A 28 -6.62 -5.69 6.40
N PRO A 29 -7.45 -4.69 6.73
CA PRO A 29 -7.51 -4.16 8.09
C PRO A 29 -7.81 -5.23 9.15
N GLU A 30 -8.70 -6.17 8.85
CA GLU A 30 -9.07 -7.29 9.73
C GLU A 30 -7.87 -8.21 9.98
N THR A 31 -7.19 -8.65 8.92
CA THR A 31 -5.99 -9.48 9.02
C THR A 31 -4.88 -8.76 9.79
N ALA A 32 -4.72 -7.44 9.63
CA ALA A 32 -3.75 -6.67 10.39
C ALA A 32 -4.06 -6.66 11.90
N LEU A 33 -5.32 -6.48 12.29
CA LEU A 33 -5.71 -6.51 13.71
C LEU A 33 -5.54 -7.91 14.32
N GLU A 34 -5.94 -8.95 13.59
CA GLU A 34 -5.77 -10.34 14.02
C GLU A 34 -4.28 -10.70 14.17
N TRP A 35 -3.48 -10.35 13.17
CA TRP A 35 -2.04 -10.60 13.19
C TRP A 35 -1.36 -9.89 14.36
N ALA A 36 -1.64 -8.60 14.56
CA ALA A 36 -1.12 -7.86 15.70
C ALA A 36 -1.57 -8.46 17.04
N SER A 37 -2.82 -8.93 17.13
CA SER A 37 -3.33 -9.58 18.34
C SER A 37 -2.57 -10.87 18.67
N ARG A 38 -2.22 -11.66 17.64
CA ARG A 38 -1.38 -12.86 17.80
C ARG A 38 0.03 -12.50 18.28
N LEU A 39 0.66 -11.49 17.66
CA LEU A 39 2.01 -11.05 18.02
C LEU A 39 2.11 -10.53 19.46
N GLU A 40 1.08 -9.83 19.94
CA GLU A 40 1.02 -9.26 21.29
C GLU A 40 0.46 -10.22 22.35
N ASN A 41 -0.04 -11.39 21.93
CA ASN A 41 -0.76 -12.34 22.79
C ASN A 41 -1.92 -11.70 23.59
N ARG A 42 -2.62 -10.74 22.98
CA ARG A 42 -3.79 -10.04 23.55
C ARG A 42 -4.59 -9.37 22.43
N PRO A 43 -5.88 -9.06 22.65
CA PRO A 43 -6.67 -8.34 21.65
C PRO A 43 -6.09 -6.96 21.31
N VAL A 44 -5.85 -6.72 20.03
CA VAL A 44 -5.49 -5.41 19.45
C VAL A 44 -6.65 -4.92 18.59
N THR A 45 -7.24 -3.79 18.98
CA THR A 45 -8.43 -3.22 18.30
C THR A 45 -8.17 -1.89 17.60
N LYS A 46 -6.97 -1.33 17.78
CA LYS A 46 -6.59 -0.03 17.21
C LYS A 46 -5.60 -0.22 16.08
N PHE A 47 -5.92 0.30 14.90
CA PHE A 47 -5.06 0.20 13.71
C PHE A 47 -3.67 0.77 13.91
N LEU A 48 -3.52 1.89 14.64
CA LEU A 48 -2.20 2.45 14.91
C LEU A 48 -1.33 1.50 15.75
N ALA A 49 -1.93 0.82 16.73
CA ALA A 49 -1.21 -0.16 17.54
C ALA A 49 -0.83 -1.38 16.70
N ALA A 50 -1.76 -1.89 15.87
CA ALA A 50 -1.47 -2.98 14.94
C ALA A 50 -0.35 -2.61 13.97
N TRP A 51 -0.37 -1.39 13.43
CA TRP A 51 0.66 -0.88 12.53
C TRP A 51 2.04 -0.90 13.19
N GLN A 52 2.16 -0.39 14.42
CA GLN A 52 3.43 -0.36 15.15
C GLN A 52 3.97 -1.77 15.45
N THR A 53 3.11 -2.66 15.97
CA THR A 53 3.50 -4.04 16.28
C THR A 53 3.97 -4.77 15.03
N ILE A 54 3.24 -4.64 13.91
CA ILE A 54 3.57 -5.33 12.66
C ILE A 54 4.81 -4.71 12.00
N ASP A 55 4.97 -3.38 11.98
CA ASP A 55 6.16 -2.74 11.41
C ASP A 55 7.45 -3.21 12.10
N VAL A 56 7.42 -3.36 13.44
CA VAL A 56 8.53 -3.95 14.20
C VAL A 56 8.78 -5.40 13.81
N ARG A 57 7.73 -6.19 13.55
CA ARG A 57 7.88 -7.59 13.11
C ARG A 57 8.51 -7.68 11.72
N VAL A 58 8.03 -6.90 10.76
CA VAL A 58 8.47 -6.97 9.35
C VAL A 58 9.80 -6.26 9.07
N SER A 59 10.16 -5.27 9.88
CA SER A 59 11.46 -4.58 9.77
C SER A 59 12.65 -5.49 10.04
N ARG A 60 12.48 -6.52 10.88
CA ARG A 60 13.49 -7.58 11.09
C ARG A 60 13.79 -8.38 9.82
N MET A 61 12.93 -8.27 8.80
CA MET A 61 13.01 -8.96 7.52
C MET A 61 13.41 -8.00 6.38
N GLY A 62 13.77 -6.76 6.70
CA GLY A 62 14.09 -5.71 5.72
C GLY A 62 12.87 -5.11 5.02
N ALA A 63 11.66 -5.47 5.44
CA ALA A 63 10.40 -4.91 4.92
C ALA A 63 9.90 -3.75 5.79
N ARG A 64 8.84 -3.07 5.34
CA ARG A 64 8.11 -2.07 6.14
C ARG A 64 6.63 -2.36 6.10
N PHE A 65 5.90 -1.91 7.11
CA PHE A 65 4.45 -1.93 7.09
C PHE A 65 3.91 -0.54 6.77
N SER A 66 3.04 -0.43 5.77
CA SER A 66 2.51 0.86 5.31
C SER A 66 1.00 0.82 5.22
N MET A 67 0.37 1.98 5.44
CA MET A 67 -1.02 2.21 5.07
C MET A 67 -1.04 2.63 3.60
N VAL A 68 -1.83 1.95 2.78
CA VAL A 68 -1.90 2.19 1.34
C VAL A 68 -3.33 2.47 0.89
N GLY A 69 -3.48 3.09 -0.28
CA GLY A 69 -4.77 3.47 -0.84
C GLY A 69 -5.24 4.86 -0.41
N GLU A 70 -6.45 5.21 -0.84
CA GLU A 70 -7.00 6.57 -0.67
C GLU A 70 -7.63 6.78 0.71
N VAL A 71 -8.16 5.70 1.30
CA VAL A 71 -8.86 5.73 2.58
C VAL A 71 -7.89 5.42 3.71
N LEU A 72 -7.84 6.32 4.70
CA LEU A 72 -7.04 6.10 5.91
C LEU A 72 -7.49 4.82 6.62
N HIS A 73 -6.54 3.92 6.91
CA HIS A 73 -6.78 2.56 7.45
C HIS A 73 -7.65 1.64 6.57
N GLY A 74 -7.87 1.99 5.29
CA GLY A 74 -8.65 1.15 4.38
C GLY A 74 -7.88 -0.10 3.91
N GLN A 75 -6.56 0.01 3.78
CA GLN A 75 -5.70 -1.08 3.34
C GLN A 75 -4.29 -0.92 3.92
N PHE A 76 -3.64 -2.05 4.20
CA PHE A 76 -2.24 -2.09 4.60
C PHE A 76 -1.40 -2.87 3.59
N MET A 77 -0.09 -2.67 3.64
CA MET A 77 0.87 -3.38 2.81
C MET A 77 2.13 -3.72 3.59
N VAL A 78 2.62 -4.95 3.45
CA VAL A 78 4.01 -5.31 3.75
C VAL A 78 4.85 -4.96 2.53
N VAL A 79 5.55 -3.83 2.61
CA VAL A 79 6.33 -3.24 1.52
C VAL A 79 7.71 -3.89 1.44
N THR A 80 8.02 -4.45 0.28
CA THR A 80 9.32 -5.10 -0.02
C THR A 80 10.11 -4.34 -1.09
N GLN A 81 9.43 -3.54 -1.93
CA GLN A 81 10.06 -2.73 -2.97
C GLN A 81 9.60 -1.28 -2.89
N GLN A 82 10.53 -0.35 -3.15
CA GLN A 82 10.22 1.08 -3.23
C GLN A 82 11.00 1.74 -4.36
N LYS A 83 10.37 2.71 -5.02
CA LYS A 83 11.02 3.53 -6.05
C LYS A 83 10.41 4.93 -6.10
N THR A 84 11.23 5.94 -6.36
CA THR A 84 10.75 7.30 -6.66
C THR A 84 10.04 7.33 -8.02
N PHE A 85 8.84 7.88 -8.06
CA PHE A 85 8.04 8.12 -9.26
C PHE A 85 7.39 9.51 -9.19
N ARG A 86 8.12 10.53 -9.65
CA ARG A 86 7.71 11.94 -9.51
C ARG A 86 6.44 12.33 -10.27
N ARG A 87 5.94 11.47 -11.15
CA ARG A 87 4.73 11.72 -11.96
C ARG A 87 3.44 11.23 -11.28
N GLY A 88 3.54 10.50 -10.18
CA GLY A 88 2.40 9.92 -9.49
C GLY A 88 1.54 10.97 -8.79
N TYR A 89 0.23 10.68 -8.71
CA TYR A 89 -0.76 11.48 -8.00
C TYR A 89 -1.89 10.59 -7.47
N LEU A 90 -2.62 11.08 -6.48
CA LEU A 90 -3.79 10.40 -5.92
C LEU A 90 -4.86 10.17 -7.00
N GLY A 91 -5.41 8.96 -7.09
CA GLY A 91 -6.38 8.58 -8.13
C GLY A 91 -5.78 8.34 -9.51
N MET A 92 -4.44 8.26 -9.65
CA MET A 92 -3.81 7.82 -10.91
C MET A 92 -4.25 6.40 -11.27
N ASP A 93 -4.57 6.18 -12.54
CA ASP A 93 -4.93 4.86 -13.05
C ASP A 93 -3.75 3.89 -12.86
N PRO A 94 -3.95 2.72 -12.23
CA PRO A 94 -2.87 1.76 -12.02
C PRO A 94 -2.15 1.30 -13.29
N SER A 95 -2.82 1.30 -14.45
CA SER A 95 -2.23 0.95 -15.74
C SER A 95 -1.20 1.97 -16.25
N GLU A 96 -1.25 3.20 -15.75
CA GLU A 96 -0.28 4.26 -16.06
C GLU A 96 0.97 4.19 -15.18
N MET A 97 0.95 3.36 -14.14
CA MET A 97 2.05 3.19 -13.20
C MET A 97 2.97 2.04 -13.62
N PRO A 98 4.30 2.21 -13.50
CA PRO A 98 5.22 1.08 -13.53
C PRO A 98 4.84 0.06 -12.45
N GLN A 99 4.61 -1.19 -12.84
CA GLN A 99 4.28 -2.28 -11.93
C GLN A 99 5.54 -3.03 -11.49
N PHE A 100 5.68 -3.25 -10.18
CA PHE A 100 6.68 -4.18 -9.65
C PHE A 100 6.32 -5.63 -9.96
N LYS A 101 7.34 -6.49 -9.95
CA LYS A 101 7.18 -7.94 -10.08
C LYS A 101 7.80 -8.61 -8.87
N GLU A 102 7.21 -9.71 -8.44
CA GLU A 102 7.78 -10.55 -7.41
C GLU A 102 9.14 -11.10 -7.85
N GLY A 103 10.10 -11.08 -6.94
CA GLY A 103 11.41 -11.70 -7.09
C GLY A 103 11.74 -12.63 -5.92
N ALA A 104 13.03 -12.88 -5.72
CA ALA A 104 13.51 -13.75 -4.64
C ALA A 104 13.15 -13.23 -3.25
N THR A 105 13.23 -11.92 -3.04
CA THR A 105 12.85 -11.27 -1.77
C THR A 105 11.36 -11.47 -1.47
N GLU A 106 10.50 -11.34 -2.47
CA GLU A 106 9.05 -11.54 -2.32
C GLU A 106 8.70 -12.99 -2.05
N ALA A 107 9.39 -13.95 -2.66
CA ALA A 107 9.20 -15.37 -2.34
C ALA A 107 9.52 -15.67 -0.86
N ILE A 108 10.58 -15.06 -0.32
CA ILE A 108 10.94 -15.17 1.10
C ILE A 108 9.85 -14.51 1.97
N ALA A 109 9.43 -13.29 1.63
CA ALA A 109 8.40 -12.57 2.36
C ALA A 109 7.05 -13.31 2.35
N ARG A 110 6.65 -13.91 1.22
CA ARG A 110 5.43 -14.73 1.11
C ARG A 110 5.47 -15.91 2.07
N LYS A 111 6.57 -16.67 2.08
CA LYS A 111 6.73 -17.79 3.02
C LYS A 111 6.63 -17.33 4.48
N LEU A 112 7.21 -16.19 4.81
CA LEU A 112 7.14 -15.65 6.17
C LEU A 112 5.71 -15.22 6.53
N LEU A 113 4.97 -14.63 5.60
CA LEU A 113 3.55 -14.31 5.79
C LEU A 113 2.72 -15.59 6.00
N GLU A 114 3.01 -16.66 5.25
CA GLU A 114 2.35 -17.96 5.45
C GLU A 114 2.64 -18.54 6.84
N GLU A 115 3.89 -18.46 7.32
CA GLU A 115 4.28 -18.87 8.68
C GLU A 115 3.58 -18.02 9.78
N GLU A 116 3.24 -16.77 9.47
CA GLU A 116 2.45 -15.88 10.33
C GLU A 116 0.94 -16.13 10.23
N GLY A 117 0.50 -17.11 9.42
CA GLY A 117 -0.90 -17.47 9.20
C GLY A 117 -1.63 -16.53 8.23
N ILE A 118 -0.89 -15.84 7.35
CA ILE A 118 -1.42 -14.98 6.30
C ILE A 118 -1.27 -15.73 4.98
N HIS A 119 -2.37 -16.33 4.53
CA HIS A 119 -2.41 -17.16 3.32
C HIS A 119 -2.80 -16.35 2.08
N ASP A 120 -2.29 -16.78 0.93
CA ASP A 120 -2.57 -16.21 -0.40
C ASP A 120 -2.45 -14.67 -0.49
N PRO A 121 -1.40 -14.03 0.06
CA PRO A 121 -1.30 -12.58 0.01
C PRO A 121 -1.16 -12.09 -1.44
N VAL A 122 -1.89 -11.01 -1.76
CA VAL A 122 -1.90 -10.39 -3.08
C VAL A 122 -0.73 -9.41 -3.19
N PHE A 123 0.17 -9.64 -4.16
CA PHE A 123 1.24 -8.69 -4.46
C PHE A 123 0.73 -7.55 -5.35
N ALA A 124 1.01 -6.31 -4.98
CA ALA A 124 0.51 -5.12 -5.67
C ALA A 124 1.53 -3.99 -5.69
N THR A 125 1.32 -3.05 -6.61
CA THR A 125 2.05 -1.76 -6.65
C THR A 125 1.09 -0.62 -6.31
N THR A 126 1.45 0.24 -5.36
CA THR A 126 0.65 1.39 -4.92
C THR A 126 1.46 2.67 -4.90
N LEU A 127 0.77 3.81 -5.00
CA LEU A 127 1.36 5.13 -4.80
C LEU A 127 1.27 5.56 -3.33
N ASP A 128 2.30 6.25 -2.86
CA ASP A 128 2.44 6.83 -1.52
C ASP A 128 2.92 8.29 -1.58
#